data_AF-A0A3P8FVE9-F1
#
_entry.id   AF-A0A3P8FVE9-F1
#
_cell.length_a   1.000
_cell.length_b   1.000
_cell.length_c   1.000
_cell.angle_alpha   90.00
_cell.angle_beta   90.00
_cell.angle_gamma   90.00
#
_symmetry.space_group_name_H-M   'P 1'
#
loop_
_entity.id
_entity.type
_entity.pdbx_description
1 polymer ?
#
loop_
_entity_poly.entity_id
_entity_poly.type
_entity_poly.pdbx_seq_one_letter_code
_entity_poly.pdbx_strand_id
1 'polypeptide(L)'
;MDDYFDRNFPEFVALRTKMQEILQEEEELSEIVQLVGKASLAEADKITLEVARIIKDDFLQQNGYSSYDRFCPFYKTVGMMKNIIAFYDQARHAVEVTAQSDRRVTWALIREAMGQTIYKISSMKFKDPTADGKVNNFKWKVFYFL
;
A
#
# COMPACT_ATOMS: atom_id res chain seq x y z
N MET A 1 -24.99 2.31 3.75
CA MET A 1 -23.78 2.92 3.15
C MET A 1 -23.01 1.88 2.36
N ASP A 2 -22.86 0.66 2.90
CA ASP A 2 -22.13 -0.43 2.22
C ASP A 2 -22.81 -0.93 0.93
N ASP A 3 -24.15 -1.01 0.87
CA ASP A 3 -24.89 -1.49 -0.33
C ASP A 3 -24.58 -0.72 -1.64
N TYR A 4 -24.23 0.57 -1.57
CA TYR A 4 -23.76 1.30 -2.76
C TYR A 4 -22.36 0.86 -3.20
N PHE A 5 -21.44 0.67 -2.24
CA PHE A 5 -20.08 0.24 -2.53
C PHE A 5 -20.05 -1.22 -2.96
N ASP A 6 -20.86 -2.08 -2.37
CA ASP A 6 -20.93 -3.50 -2.74
C ASP A 6 -21.34 -3.68 -4.21
N ARG A 7 -22.19 -2.79 -4.74
CA ARG A 7 -22.63 -2.83 -6.15
C ARG A 7 -21.62 -2.22 -7.12
N ASN A 8 -20.96 -1.12 -6.74
CA ASN A 8 -20.15 -0.32 -7.67
C ASN A 8 -18.63 -0.54 -7.50
N PHE A 9 -18.19 -0.91 -6.30
CA PHE A 9 -16.80 -1.09 -5.89
C PHE A 9 -16.69 -2.21 -4.82
N PRO A 10 -17.02 -3.47 -5.17
CA PRO A 10 -17.19 -4.56 -4.21
C PRO A 10 -15.95 -4.83 -3.33
N GLU A 11 -14.76 -4.53 -3.84
CA GLU A 11 -13.51 -4.74 -3.10
C GLU A 11 -13.20 -3.61 -2.10
N PHE A 12 -13.89 -2.46 -2.17
CA PHE A 12 -13.55 -1.28 -1.37
C PHE A 12 -13.65 -1.54 0.13
N VAL A 13 -14.71 -2.22 0.58
CA VAL A 13 -14.93 -2.46 2.01
C VAL A 13 -13.80 -3.30 2.60
N ALA A 14 -13.42 -4.39 1.92
CA ALA A 14 -12.33 -5.26 2.36
C ALA A 14 -10.98 -4.52 2.35
N LEU A 15 -10.68 -3.75 1.31
CA LEU A 15 -9.45 -2.97 1.22
C LEU A 15 -9.37 -1.91 2.33
N ARG A 16 -10.48 -1.22 2.61
CA ARG A 16 -10.57 -0.22 3.68
C ARG A 16 -10.27 -0.87 5.03
N THR A 17 -10.93 -1.98 5.33
CA THR A 17 -10.71 -2.73 6.58
C THR A 17 -9.24 -3.13 6.72
N LYS A 18 -8.64 -3.69 5.66
CA LYS A 18 -7.24 -4.09 5.69
C LYS A 18 -6.28 -2.92 5.91
N MET A 19 -6.53 -1.76 5.30
CA MET A 19 -5.71 -0.57 5.54
C MET A 19 -5.85 -0.04 6.96
N GLN A 20 -7.05 -0.11 7.55
CA GLN A 20 -7.26 0.26 8.96
C GLN A 20 -6.50 -0.68 9.90
N GLU A 21 -6.55 -1.99 9.65
CA GLU A 21 -5.78 -2.99 10.41
C GLU A 21 -4.27 -2.68 10.35
N ILE A 22 -3.72 -2.40 9.16
CA ILE A 22 -2.29 -2.07 8.99
C ILE A 22 -1.90 -0.81 9.78
N LEU A 23 -2.75 0.22 9.77
CA LEU A 23 -2.49 1.46 10.51
C LEU A 23 -2.54 1.25 12.02
N GLN A 24 -3.49 0.43 12.49
CA GLN A 24 -3.59 0.09 13.91
C GLN A 24 -2.39 -0.74 14.38
N GLU A 25 -1.99 -1.76 13.62
CA GLU A 25 -0.80 -2.57 13.89
C GLU A 25 0.48 -1.70 13.89
N GLU A 26 0.57 -0.70 13.01
CA GLU A 26 1.70 0.25 13.04
C GLU A 26 1.74 1.14 14.28
N GLU A 27 0.59 1.54 14.83
CA GLU A 27 0.53 2.31 16.07
C GLU A 27 1.11 1.49 17.24
N GLU A 28 0.66 0.24 17.38
CA GLU A 28 1.16 -0.70 18.39
C GLU A 28 2.67 -0.96 18.22
N LEU A 29 3.12 -1.22 16.99
CA LEU A 29 4.54 -1.44 16.69
C LEU A 29 5.40 -0.21 16.93
N SER A 30 4.87 1.00 16.72
CA SER A 30 5.62 2.25 16.91
C SER A 30 6.03 2.46 18.35
N GLU A 31 5.20 2.08 19.31
CA GLU A 31 5.55 2.09 20.73
C GLU A 31 6.70 1.12 21.02
N ILE A 32 6.64 -0.09 20.47
CA ILE A 32 7.70 -1.10 20.61
C ILE A 32 9.01 -0.59 20.00
N VAL A 33 8.97 0.01 18.82
CA VAL A 33 10.15 0.57 18.13
C VAL A 33 10.86 1.62 18.99
N GLN A 34 10.11 2.47 19.71
CA GLN A 34 10.70 3.48 20.58
C GLN A 34 11.46 2.86 21.76
N LEU A 35 11.06 1.66 22.21
CA LEU A 35 11.69 0.96 23.34
C LEU A 35 12.90 0.12 22.92
N VAL A 36 12.80 -0.65 21.83
CA VAL A 36 13.80 -1.68 21.48
C VAL A 36 14.49 -1.46 20.12
N GLY A 37 14.06 -0.45 19.36
CA GLY A 37 14.57 -0.13 18.03
C GLY A 37 14.02 -1.02 16.91
N LYS A 38 13.90 -0.44 15.71
CA LYS A 38 13.31 -1.10 14.52
C LYS A 38 14.09 -2.34 14.04
N ALA A 39 15.40 -2.40 14.30
CA ALA A 39 16.23 -3.53 13.86
C ALA A 39 15.82 -4.85 14.53
N SER A 40 15.26 -4.77 15.74
CA SER A 40 14.89 -5.90 16.61
C SER A 40 13.55 -6.55 16.23
N LEU A 41 12.77 -5.92 15.36
CA LEU A 41 11.44 -6.42 14.95
C LEU A 41 11.52 -7.60 14.00
N ALA A 42 10.43 -8.37 13.91
CA ALA A 42 10.26 -9.37 12.86
C ALA A 42 10.20 -8.73 11.47
N GLU A 43 10.52 -9.49 10.43
CA GLU A 43 10.52 -8.97 9.05
C GLU A 43 9.12 -8.56 8.58
N ALA A 44 8.07 -9.26 9.04
CA ALA A 44 6.68 -8.90 8.76
C ALA A 44 6.31 -7.55 9.39
N ASP A 45 6.68 -7.31 10.64
CA ASP A 45 6.42 -6.04 11.34
C ASP A 45 7.14 -4.87 10.66
N LYS A 46 8.38 -5.08 10.18
CA LYS A 46 9.10 -4.07 9.39
C LYS A 46 8.35 -3.71 8.12
N ILE A 47 7.70 -4.68 7.47
CA ILE A 47 6.85 -4.45 6.29
C ILE A 47 5.59 -3.67 6.69
N THR A 48 4.93 -4.03 7.80
CA THR A 48 3.77 -3.29 8.33
C THR A 48 4.11 -1.81 8.53
N LEU A 49 5.22 -1.50 9.22
CA LEU A 49 5.66 -0.12 9.43
C LEU A 49 5.88 0.65 8.11
N GLU A 50 6.49 0.00 7.11
CA GLU A 50 6.82 0.65 5.83
C GLU A 50 5.60 0.86 4.94
N VAL A 51 4.68 -0.11 4.91
CA VAL A 51 3.43 0.04 4.17
C VAL A 51 2.53 1.07 4.86
N ALA A 52 2.45 1.07 6.18
CA ALA A 52 1.71 2.10 6.92
C ALA A 52 2.25 3.51 6.62
N ARG A 53 3.57 3.67 6.49
CA ARG A 53 4.17 4.93 6.03
C ARG A 53 3.70 5.32 4.62
N ILE A 54 3.69 4.39 3.66
CA ILE A 54 3.14 4.62 2.31
C ILE A 54 1.67 5.02 2.39
N ILE A 55 0.87 4.36 3.24
CA ILE A 55 -0.55 4.72 3.44
C ILE A 55 -0.67 6.15 3.95
N LYS A 56 0.10 6.55 4.96
CA LYS A 56 0.06 7.90 5.54
C LYS A 56 0.52 8.97 4.55
N ASP A 57 1.68 8.78 3.92
CA ASP A 57 2.35 9.82 3.13
C ASP A 57 1.85 9.90 1.68
N ASP A 58 1.55 8.75 1.07
CA ASP A 58 1.25 8.68 -0.36
C ASP A 58 -0.25 8.51 -0.64
N PHE A 59 -1.03 7.97 0.29
CA PHE A 59 -2.48 7.78 0.13
C PHE A 59 -3.32 8.79 0.92
N LEU A 60 -3.13 8.90 2.24
CA LEU A 60 -3.95 9.76 3.10
C LEU A 60 -3.62 11.25 2.96
N GLN A 61 -2.33 11.59 2.82
CA GLN A 61 -1.91 12.97 2.56
C GLN A 61 -2.25 13.39 1.14
N GLN A 62 -3.08 14.42 0.99
CA GLN A 62 -3.53 14.97 -0.30
C GLN A 62 -3.25 16.48 -0.35
N ASN A 63 -2.69 16.96 -1.47
CA ASN A 63 -2.45 18.38 -1.68
C ASN A 63 -3.60 19.02 -2.48
N GLY A 64 -4.50 19.71 -1.78
CA GLY A 64 -5.68 20.37 -2.36
C GLY A 64 -5.38 21.50 -3.37
N TYR A 65 -4.14 21.98 -3.44
CA TYR A 65 -3.71 22.99 -4.43
C TYR A 65 -3.15 22.39 -5.72
N SER A 66 -2.88 21.09 -5.76
CA SER A 66 -2.30 20.41 -6.93
C SER A 66 -3.36 20.06 -7.98
N SER A 67 -2.99 19.97 -9.26
CA SER A 67 -3.92 19.55 -10.33
C SER A 67 -4.31 18.08 -10.22
N TYR A 68 -3.46 17.24 -9.63
CA TYR A 68 -3.63 15.79 -9.56
C TYR A 68 -4.30 15.28 -8.26
N ASP A 69 -4.22 16.02 -7.14
CA ASP A 69 -4.81 15.64 -5.84
C ASP A 69 -5.92 16.59 -5.33
N ARG A 70 -6.22 17.71 -6.04
CA ARG A 70 -7.36 18.58 -5.66
C ARG A 70 -8.70 17.85 -5.69
N PHE A 71 -8.85 16.88 -6.59
CA PHE A 71 -10.02 16.00 -6.66
C PHE A 71 -9.57 14.58 -7.04
N CYS A 72 -9.65 13.66 -6.09
CA CYS A 72 -9.32 12.26 -6.33
C CYS A 72 -10.61 11.48 -6.64
N PRO A 73 -10.83 11.05 -7.91
CA PRO A 73 -12.01 10.27 -8.24
C PRO A 73 -11.96 8.89 -7.58
N PHE A 74 -13.12 8.33 -7.24
CA PHE A 74 -13.20 7.13 -6.42
C PHE A 74 -12.47 5.90 -7.01
N TYR A 75 -12.48 5.75 -8.35
CA TYR A 75 -11.73 4.68 -9.01
C TYR A 75 -10.21 4.79 -8.80
N LYS A 76 -9.67 6.02 -8.68
CA LYS A 76 -8.25 6.28 -8.39
C LYS A 76 -7.95 5.85 -6.96
N THR A 77 -8.80 6.23 -6.01
CA THR A 77 -8.73 5.79 -4.61
C THR A 77 -8.68 4.26 -4.52
N VAL A 78 -9.69 3.57 -5.05
CA VAL A 78 -9.75 2.09 -4.99
C VAL A 78 -8.56 1.45 -5.71
N GLY A 79 -8.13 2.00 -6.85
CA GLY A 79 -6.96 1.51 -7.59
C GLY A 79 -5.65 1.61 -6.78
N MET A 80 -5.45 2.71 -6.07
CA MET A 80 -4.30 2.89 -5.18
C MET A 80 -4.35 1.92 -4.00
N MET A 81 -5.51 1.79 -3.35
CA MET A 81 -5.71 0.84 -2.23
C MET A 81 -5.35 -0.59 -2.64
N LYS A 82 -5.83 -1.04 -3.80
CA LYS A 82 -5.53 -2.38 -4.34
C LYS A 82 -4.04 -2.64 -4.49
N ASN A 83 -3.31 -1.69 -5.07
CA ASN A 83 -1.89 -1.87 -5.32
C ASN A 83 -1.06 -1.84 -4.03
N ILE A 84 -1.44 -0.99 -3.06
CA ILE A 84 -0.79 -0.93 -1.75
C ILE A 84 -1.01 -2.23 -0.98
N ILE A 85 -2.27 -2.71 -0.90
CA ILE A 85 -2.61 -3.95 -0.19
C ILE A 85 -2.00 -5.17 -0.88
N ALA A 86 -2.04 -5.23 -2.21
CA ALA A 86 -1.40 -6.33 -2.93
C ALA A 86 0.10 -6.40 -2.66
N PHE A 87 0.80 -5.25 -2.62
CA PHE A 87 2.21 -5.22 -2.25
C PHE A 87 2.44 -5.71 -0.81
N TYR A 88 1.62 -5.26 0.14
CA TYR A 88 1.68 -5.69 1.54
C TYR A 88 1.53 -7.21 1.68
N ASP A 89 0.48 -7.78 1.10
CA ASP A 89 0.19 -9.20 1.21
C ASP A 89 1.31 -10.06 0.58
N GLN A 90 1.80 -9.67 -0.60
CA GLN A 90 2.89 -10.39 -1.27
C GLN A 90 4.22 -10.26 -0.51
N ALA A 91 4.54 -9.08 0.02
CA ALA A 91 5.75 -8.87 0.79
C ALA A 91 5.73 -9.69 2.09
N ARG A 92 4.60 -9.66 2.83
CA ARG A 92 4.42 -10.47 4.04
C ARG A 92 4.50 -11.96 3.75
N HIS A 93 3.80 -12.41 2.72
CA HIS A 93 3.83 -13.81 2.32
C HIS A 93 5.26 -14.27 2.01
N ALA A 94 6.03 -13.50 1.26
CA ALA A 94 7.41 -13.85 0.90
C ALA A 94 8.33 -14.01 2.13
N VAL A 95 8.23 -13.14 3.13
CA VAL A 95 9.07 -13.25 4.35
C VAL A 95 8.59 -14.36 5.28
N GLU A 96 7.29 -14.64 5.33
CA GLU A 96 6.70 -15.68 6.17
C GLU A 96 7.03 -17.08 5.64
N VAL A 97 6.84 -17.34 4.33
CA VAL A 97 7.09 -18.67 3.74
C VAL A 97 8.57 -19.04 3.71
N THR A 98 9.47 -18.05 3.73
CA THR A 98 10.92 -18.27 3.71
C THR A 98 11.56 -18.16 5.09
N ALA A 99 10.78 -17.96 6.16
CA ALA A 99 11.30 -17.71 7.51
C ALA A 99 12.20 -18.83 8.05
N GLN A 100 11.94 -20.08 7.66
CA GLN A 100 12.70 -21.28 8.07
C GLN A 100 13.61 -21.84 6.96
N SER A 101 13.72 -21.13 5.84
CA SER A 101 14.55 -21.53 4.70
C SER A 101 15.98 -20.99 4.85
N ASP A 102 16.97 -21.74 4.36
CA ASP A 102 18.35 -21.28 4.22
C ASP A 102 18.46 -19.99 3.38
N ARG A 103 17.49 -19.78 2.47
CA ARG A 103 17.37 -18.58 1.64
C ARG A 103 16.23 -17.69 2.13
N ARG A 104 16.36 -17.20 3.37
CA ARG A 104 15.39 -16.31 3.99
C ARG A 104 15.28 -14.99 3.23
N VAL A 105 14.06 -14.60 2.86
CA VAL A 105 13.76 -13.28 2.34
C VAL A 105 13.58 -12.32 3.52
N THR A 106 14.21 -11.15 3.41
CA THR A 106 14.12 -10.06 4.39
C THR A 106 13.50 -8.83 3.74
N TRP A 107 12.98 -7.92 4.55
CA TRP A 107 12.52 -6.62 4.08
C TRP A 107 13.62 -5.87 3.33
N ALA A 108 14.87 -5.94 3.82
CA ALA A 108 16.00 -5.28 3.16
C ALA A 108 16.16 -5.75 1.70
N LEU A 109 16.07 -7.07 1.48
CA LEU A 109 16.15 -7.66 0.14
C LEU A 109 14.96 -7.24 -0.73
N ILE A 110 13.74 -7.26 -0.19
CA ILE A 110 12.54 -6.81 -0.91
C ILE A 110 12.69 -5.35 -1.31
N ARG A 111 13.10 -4.47 -0.38
CA ARG A 111 13.27 -3.04 -0.65
C ARG A 111 14.30 -2.77 -1.74
N GLU A 112 15.41 -3.49 -1.73
CA GLU A 112 16.45 -3.37 -2.75
C GLU A 112 15.94 -3.83 -4.12
N ALA A 113 15.37 -5.04 -4.19
CA ALA A 113 14.90 -5.62 -5.44
C ALA A 113 13.68 -4.88 -6.03
N MET A 114 12.79 -4.37 -5.17
CA MET A 114 11.49 -3.80 -5.56
C MET A 114 11.46 -2.27 -5.45
N GLY A 115 12.60 -1.60 -5.30
CA GLY A 115 12.66 -0.15 -5.13
C GLY A 115 11.92 0.63 -6.22
N GLN A 116 12.00 0.18 -7.47
CA GLN A 116 11.24 0.77 -8.59
C GLN A 116 9.73 0.57 -8.48
N THR A 117 9.29 -0.58 -7.98
CA THR A 117 7.87 -0.86 -7.77
C THR A 117 7.32 -0.03 -6.61
N ILE A 118 8.06 0.05 -5.50
CA ILE A 118 7.71 0.91 -4.35
C ILE A 118 7.60 2.37 -4.80
N TYR A 119 8.56 2.86 -5.59
CA TYR A 119 8.52 4.21 -6.15
C TYR A 119 7.26 4.44 -7.01
N LYS A 120 6.89 3.47 -7.86
CA LYS A 120 5.66 3.53 -8.67
C LYS A 120 4.40 3.55 -7.80
N ILE A 121 4.37 2.80 -6.71
CA ILE A 121 3.26 2.79 -5.74
C ILE A 121 3.12 4.18 -5.10
N SER A 122 4.20 4.74 -4.55
CA SER A 122 4.20 6.08 -3.95
C SER A 122 3.83 7.18 -4.95
N SER A 123 4.23 7.04 -6.20
CA SER A 123 3.97 8.03 -7.25
C SER A 123 2.55 7.96 -7.83
N MET A 124 1.70 7.00 -7.42
CA MET A 124 0.34 6.87 -7.96
C MET A 124 -0.53 8.10 -7.71
N LYS A 125 -0.29 8.83 -6.61
CA LYS A 125 -1.03 10.07 -6.28
C LYS A 125 -0.84 11.16 -7.35
N PHE A 126 0.33 11.21 -8.00
CA PHE A 126 0.63 12.23 -9.00
C PHE A 126 -0.08 12.05 -10.35
N LYS A 127 -0.86 10.98 -10.53
CA LYS A 127 -1.62 10.77 -11.75
C LYS A 127 -2.79 11.75 -11.85
N ASP A 128 -2.80 12.54 -12.90
CA ASP A 128 -3.82 13.56 -13.14
C ASP A 128 -5.10 12.92 -13.72
N PRO A 129 -6.22 12.95 -12.99
CA PRO A 129 -7.45 12.31 -13.43
C PRO A 129 -8.10 12.99 -14.64
N THR A 130 -7.70 14.22 -14.99
CA THR A 130 -8.26 15.00 -16.09
C THR A 130 -7.44 14.85 -17.38
N ALA A 131 -6.11 14.74 -17.27
CA ALA A 131 -5.21 14.60 -18.41
C ALA A 131 -5.19 13.16 -18.97
N ASP A 132 -5.32 12.15 -18.10
CA ASP A 132 -5.22 10.73 -18.48
C ASP A 132 -6.52 10.14 -19.07
N GLY A 133 -7.45 11.01 -19.47
CA GLY A 133 -8.65 10.75 -20.28
C GLY A 133 -9.04 9.28 -20.49
N LYS A 134 -9.73 8.67 -19.50
CA LYS A 134 -10.84 7.71 -19.65
C LYS A 134 -11.15 7.01 -18.32
N VAL A 135 -12.36 7.28 -17.83
CA VAL A 135 -13.02 6.69 -16.65
C VAL A 135 -13.05 5.14 -16.67
N ASN A 136 -12.83 4.49 -17.83
CA ASN A 136 -13.05 3.05 -18.00
C ASN A 136 -11.82 2.23 -18.47
N ASN A 137 -10.62 2.82 -18.63
CA ASN A 137 -9.48 2.08 -19.21
C ASN A 137 -8.14 2.30 -18.50
N PHE A 138 -8.17 2.81 -17.28
CA PHE A 138 -6.98 3.06 -16.50
C PHE A 138 -6.33 1.72 -16.09
N LYS A 139 -5.23 1.35 -16.76
CA LYS A 139 -4.43 0.18 -16.39
C LYS A 139 -3.74 0.44 -15.04
N TRP A 140 -4.45 0.18 -13.95
CA TRP A 140 -3.92 0.19 -12.58
C TRP A 140 -3.01 -1.00 -12.25
N LYS A 141 -2.79 -1.88 -13.22
CA LYS A 141 -2.08 -3.14 -13.06
C LYS A 141 -0.56 -2.93 -12.96
N VAL A 142 -0.09 -2.49 -11.79
CA VAL A 142 1.36 -2.48 -11.48
C VAL A 142 1.87 -3.93 -11.28
N PHE A 143 0.98 -4.86 -10.89
CA PHE A 143 1.35 -6.23 -10.49
C PHE A 143 0.94 -7.38 -11.45
N TYR A 144 0.28 -7.14 -12.59
CA TYR A 144 -0.08 -8.24 -13.54
C TYR A 144 1.06 -8.63 -14.51
N PHE A 145 2.29 -8.18 -14.26
CA PHE A 145 3.46 -8.50 -15.09
C PHE A 145 4.60 -9.15 -14.29
N LEU A 146 4.31 -9.65 -13.09
CA LEU A 146 5.12 -10.64 -12.39
C LEU A 146 4.31 -11.95 -12.36
#